data_AF-A0A564TGV2-F1
#
_entry.id   AF-A0A564TGV2-F1
#
_cell.length_a   1.000
_cell.length_b   1.000
_cell.length_c   1.000
_cell.angle_alpha   90.00
_cell.angle_beta   90.00
_cell.angle_gamma   90.00
#
_symmetry.space_group_name_H-M   'P 1'
#
loop_
_entity.id
_entity.type
_entity.pdbx_description
1 polymer ?
#
loop_
_entity_poly.entity_id
_entity_poly.type
_entity_poly.pdbx_seq_one_letter_code
_entity_poly.pdbx_strand_id
1 'polypeptide(L)'
;MKMLKKLLAVVLTGAMALTLLTACGGKAVRDKDIADALNDIVKSSVAVGKHEAYTFKPGTDEQAMAKAIAALPEKDWNITGGENNKFSGPVMKILGLDEASANKTSRFVWCGAVIADEIGTAGQAYHAMNEILGKDAANAGKLTDKKPANIRHIGTALGTLTIHGKQTRVRFIVVTAEAVDKK
;
A
#
# COMPACT_ATOMS: atom_id res chain seq x y z
N MET A 1 19.91 -3.88 14.07
CA MET A 1 20.04 -5.33 13.75
C MET A 1 18.81 -6.19 14.09
N LYS A 2 17.74 -5.66 14.72
CA LYS A 2 16.58 -6.48 15.15
C LYS A 2 15.48 -6.68 14.10
N MET A 3 15.44 -5.87 13.03
CA MET A 3 14.38 -5.93 12.01
C MET A 3 14.76 -6.73 10.75
N LEU A 4 16.06 -6.78 10.42
CA LEU A 4 16.56 -7.56 9.29
C LEU A 4 16.36 -9.08 9.51
N LYS A 5 16.47 -9.55 10.76
CA LYS A 5 16.16 -10.95 11.12
C LYS A 5 14.68 -11.31 10.98
N LYS A 6 13.77 -10.33 11.07
CA LYS A 6 12.33 -10.57 10.89
C LYS A 6 11.94 -10.68 9.43
N LEU A 7 12.60 -9.92 8.54
CA LEU A 7 12.43 -10.06 7.10
C LEU A 7 13.01 -11.40 6.57
N LEU A 8 14.11 -11.88 7.18
CA LEU A 8 14.77 -13.13 6.81
C LEU A 8 14.08 -14.39 7.36
N ALA A 9 13.29 -14.28 8.44
CA ALA A 9 12.62 -15.43 9.07
C ALA A 9 11.30 -15.83 8.39
N VAL A 10 10.78 -15.01 7.47
CA VAL A 10 9.64 -15.37 6.60
C VAL A 10 10.14 -15.75 5.21
N VAL A 11 11.24 -16.51 5.15
CA VAL A 11 11.47 -17.40 4.01
C VAL A 11 10.56 -18.61 4.25
N LEU A 12 9.29 -18.43 3.87
CA LEU A 12 8.29 -19.49 3.91
C LEU A 12 8.80 -20.63 3.01
N THR A 13 9.11 -21.75 3.65
CA THR A 13 9.47 -23.04 3.04
C THR A 13 8.52 -23.38 1.89
N GLY A 14 9.08 -23.55 0.70
CA GLY A 14 8.38 -24.05 -0.49
C GLY A 14 8.51 -23.11 -1.70
N ALA A 15 8.48 -23.69 -2.90
CA ALA A 15 8.79 -23.08 -4.21
C ALA A 15 8.19 -21.68 -4.52
N MET A 16 7.25 -21.17 -3.73
CA MET A 16 6.67 -19.82 -3.87
C MET A 16 7.64 -18.68 -3.47
N ALA A 17 8.63 -18.93 -2.61
CA ALA A 17 9.66 -17.93 -2.29
C ALA A 17 10.53 -17.59 -3.51
N LEU A 18 10.74 -18.55 -4.41
CA LEU A 18 11.54 -18.37 -5.62
C LEU A 18 10.84 -17.42 -6.62
N THR A 19 9.52 -17.49 -6.74
CA THR A 19 8.72 -16.57 -7.57
C THR A 19 8.65 -15.13 -7.05
N LEU A 20 8.78 -14.92 -5.74
CA LEU A 20 8.86 -13.57 -5.15
C LEU A 20 10.18 -12.87 -5.46
N LEU A 21 11.26 -13.65 -5.66
CA LEU A 21 12.62 -13.16 -5.91
C LEU A 21 13.02 -13.14 -7.40
N THR A 22 12.24 -13.76 -8.29
CA THR A 22 12.47 -13.69 -9.74
C THR A 22 12.01 -12.35 -10.32
N ALA A 23 12.80 -11.31 -10.10
CA ALA A 23 12.79 -10.11 -10.94
C ALA A 23 13.79 -10.32 -12.08
N CYS A 24 13.35 -10.96 -13.17
CA CYS A 24 14.08 -10.91 -14.44
C CYS A 24 13.39 -9.90 -15.36
N GLY A 25 14.14 -8.90 -15.83
CA GLY A 25 13.79 -8.09 -17.00
C GLY A 25 13.60 -6.60 -16.74
N GLY A 26 14.35 -5.77 -17.49
CA GLY A 26 14.35 -4.30 -17.45
C GLY A 26 13.06 -3.60 -17.91
N LYS A 27 11.89 -4.09 -17.47
CA LYS A 27 10.60 -3.42 -17.63
C LYS A 27 10.30 -2.61 -16.37
N ALA A 28 10.05 -1.32 -16.52
CA ALA A 28 9.64 -0.47 -15.42
C ALA A 28 8.33 -1.00 -14.80
N VAL A 29 8.32 -1.18 -13.47
CA VAL A 29 7.15 -1.61 -12.72
C VAL A 29 6.04 -0.56 -12.81
N ARG A 30 4.89 -0.94 -13.37
CA ARG A 30 3.68 -0.10 -13.51
C ARG A 30 2.64 -0.47 -12.46
N ASP A 31 1.65 0.40 -12.28
CA ASP A 31 0.52 0.17 -11.37
C ASP A 31 -0.21 -1.14 -11.68
N LYS A 32 -0.37 -1.48 -12.97
CA LYS A 32 -0.94 -2.76 -13.38
C LYS A 32 -0.14 -3.95 -12.87
N ASP A 33 1.18 -3.87 -12.93
CA ASP A 33 2.03 -4.99 -12.56
C ASP A 33 1.96 -5.23 -11.03
N ILE A 34 1.88 -4.16 -10.23
CA ILE A 34 1.64 -4.24 -8.77
C ILE A 34 0.22 -4.74 -8.46
N ALA A 35 -0.80 -4.23 -9.16
CA ALA A 35 -2.19 -4.66 -8.98
C ALA A 35 -2.37 -6.15 -9.26
N ASP A 36 -1.79 -6.65 -10.37
CA ASP A 36 -1.82 -8.07 -10.74
C ASP A 36 -1.12 -8.93 -9.68
N ALA A 37 0.06 -8.51 -9.20
CA ALA A 37 0.77 -9.21 -8.12
C ALA A 37 -0.01 -9.24 -6.79
N LEU A 38 -0.67 -8.13 -6.42
CA LEU A 38 -1.55 -8.09 -5.24
C LEU A 38 -2.77 -9.01 -5.42
N ASN A 39 -3.35 -9.07 -6.62
CA ASN A 39 -4.46 -9.97 -6.93
C ASN A 39 -4.05 -11.44 -6.77
N ASP A 40 -2.84 -11.82 -7.17
CA ASP A 40 -2.35 -13.19 -7.02
C ASP A 40 -2.10 -13.55 -5.53
N ILE A 41 -1.64 -12.59 -4.72
CA ILE A 41 -1.56 -12.74 -3.27
C ILE A 41 -2.96 -12.95 -2.65
N VAL A 42 -3.96 -12.15 -3.06
CA VAL A 42 -5.34 -12.29 -2.56
C VAL A 42 -5.92 -13.64 -2.96
N LYS A 43 -5.82 -14.05 -4.23
CA LYS A 43 -6.30 -15.36 -4.70
C LYS A 43 -5.68 -16.51 -3.89
N SER A 44 -4.36 -16.47 -3.69
CA SER A 44 -3.65 -17.49 -2.91
C SER A 44 -4.12 -17.52 -1.46
N SER A 45 -4.42 -16.35 -0.89
CA SER A 45 -4.89 -16.20 0.49
C SER A 45 -6.35 -16.64 0.67
N VAL A 46 -7.21 -16.38 -0.32
CA VAL A 46 -8.61 -16.84 -0.37
C VAL A 46 -8.65 -18.36 -0.50
N ALA A 47 -7.79 -18.95 -1.33
CA ALA A 47 -7.73 -20.41 -1.51
C ALA A 47 -7.41 -21.17 -0.22
N VAL A 48 -6.73 -20.53 0.74
CA VAL A 48 -6.42 -21.09 2.06
C VAL A 48 -7.30 -20.54 3.19
N GLY A 49 -8.40 -19.87 2.85
CA GLY A 49 -9.41 -19.39 3.81
C GLY A 49 -8.96 -18.24 4.72
N LYS A 50 -7.90 -17.50 4.36
CA LYS A 50 -7.32 -16.44 5.21
C LYS A 50 -7.89 -15.04 4.96
N HIS A 51 -8.49 -14.78 3.81
CA HIS A 51 -8.96 -13.44 3.41
C HIS A 51 -10.28 -13.50 2.66
N GLU A 52 -11.04 -12.40 2.74
CA GLU A 52 -12.18 -12.15 1.86
C GLU A 52 -11.72 -11.91 0.41
N ALA A 53 -12.56 -12.26 -0.56
CA ALA A 53 -12.26 -12.06 -1.97
C ALA A 53 -12.45 -10.57 -2.36
N TYR A 54 -11.35 -9.88 -2.64
CA TYR A 54 -11.34 -8.55 -3.26
C TYR A 54 -10.33 -8.48 -4.41
N THR A 55 -10.42 -7.45 -5.24
CA THR A 55 -9.62 -7.28 -6.46
C THR A 55 -9.08 -5.87 -6.55
N PHE A 56 -7.82 -5.75 -6.93
CA PHE A 56 -7.14 -4.49 -7.23
C PHE A 56 -7.22 -4.16 -8.72
N LYS A 57 -7.51 -2.90 -9.02
CA LYS A 57 -7.45 -2.32 -10.36
C LYS A 57 -6.59 -1.05 -10.34
N PRO A 58 -5.77 -0.79 -11.37
CA PRO A 58 -5.13 0.52 -11.52
C PRO A 58 -6.18 1.64 -11.49
N GLY A 59 -5.88 2.72 -10.79
CA GLY A 59 -6.72 3.90 -10.67
C GLY A 59 -5.93 5.16 -11.00
N THR A 60 -6.50 6.02 -11.86
CA THR A 60 -5.85 7.27 -12.30
C THR A 60 -5.75 8.27 -11.16
N ASP A 61 -6.77 8.34 -10.32
CA ASP A 61 -6.84 9.28 -9.20
C ASP A 61 -5.87 8.84 -8.10
N GLU A 62 -5.79 7.55 -7.80
CA GLU A 62 -4.81 6.99 -6.88
C GLU A 62 -3.38 7.18 -7.39
N GLN A 63 -3.16 7.10 -8.71
CA GLN A 63 -1.85 7.36 -9.29
C GLN A 63 -1.48 8.83 -9.14
N ALA A 64 -2.42 9.75 -9.36
CA ALA A 64 -2.23 11.17 -9.14
C ALA A 64 -1.93 11.48 -7.67
N MET A 65 -2.65 10.86 -6.73
CA MET A 65 -2.37 10.97 -5.30
C MET A 65 -0.97 10.45 -4.96
N ALA A 66 -0.59 9.28 -5.44
CA ALA A 66 0.74 8.71 -5.19
C ALA A 66 1.86 9.62 -5.74
N LYS A 67 1.69 10.18 -6.95
CA LYS A 67 2.64 11.14 -7.55
C LYS A 67 2.74 12.42 -6.74
N ALA A 68 1.61 12.96 -6.28
CA ALA A 68 1.59 14.17 -5.47
C ALA A 68 2.27 13.94 -4.11
N ILE A 69 2.05 12.80 -3.46
CA ILE A 69 2.74 12.42 -2.21
C ILE A 69 4.24 12.23 -2.48
N ALA A 70 4.62 11.63 -3.61
CA ALA A 70 6.02 11.46 -3.98
C ALA A 70 6.77 12.76 -4.26
N ALA A 71 6.05 13.82 -4.64
CA ALA A 71 6.60 15.15 -4.85
C ALA A 71 6.71 15.97 -3.56
N LEU A 72 6.11 15.54 -2.45
CA LEU A 72 6.24 16.23 -1.17
C LEU A 72 7.66 16.12 -0.62
N PRO A 73 8.18 17.19 0.02
CA PRO A 73 9.43 17.08 0.75
C PRO A 73 9.26 16.09 1.91
N GLU A 74 10.28 15.31 2.21
CA GLU A 74 10.21 14.21 3.18
C GLU A 74 9.67 14.64 4.56
N LYS A 75 10.02 15.85 5.02
CA LYS A 75 9.50 16.43 6.29
C LYS A 75 7.97 16.54 6.33
N ASP A 76 7.34 16.71 5.18
CA ASP A 76 5.91 16.94 5.04
C ASP A 76 5.14 15.63 4.89
N TRP A 77 5.76 14.48 5.14
CA TRP A 77 5.07 13.20 5.23
C TRP A 77 4.63 12.82 6.64
N ASN A 78 5.41 13.25 7.65
CA ASN A 78 5.66 12.48 8.88
C ASN A 78 4.45 11.75 9.50
N ILE A 79 4.58 10.43 9.60
CA ILE A 79 3.90 9.56 10.57
C ILE A 79 4.70 9.70 11.88
N THR A 80 4.44 10.76 12.65
CA THR A 80 5.06 10.90 13.98
C THR A 80 4.48 9.82 14.90
N GLY A 81 5.37 9.00 15.48
CA GLY A 81 5.04 7.87 16.35
C GLY A 81 4.39 8.32 17.66
N GLY A 82 3.09 8.61 17.61
CA GLY A 82 2.26 8.94 18.77
C GLY A 82 0.82 8.51 18.51
N GLU A 83 0.49 7.31 18.98
CA GLU A 83 -0.82 6.66 19.25
C GLU A 83 -1.99 6.77 18.26
N ASN A 84 -1.92 7.54 17.18
CA ASN A 84 -2.96 7.61 16.17
C ASN A 84 -2.31 7.83 14.80
N ASN A 85 -2.14 6.76 14.02
CA ASN A 85 -1.67 6.77 12.62
C ASN A 85 -2.24 7.95 11.82
N LYS A 86 -1.55 9.09 11.83
CA LYS A 86 -1.98 10.30 11.13
C LYS A 86 -0.86 10.71 10.20
N PHE A 87 -1.13 10.52 8.92
CA PHE A 87 -0.46 11.23 7.86
C PHE A 87 -0.38 12.73 8.21
N SER A 88 0.68 13.39 7.77
CA SER A 88 0.77 14.86 7.87
C SER A 88 -0.44 15.55 7.24
N GLY A 89 -0.69 16.81 7.62
CA GLY A 89 -1.72 17.64 6.99
C GLY A 89 -1.65 17.66 5.45
N PRO A 90 -0.47 17.89 4.84
CA PRO A 90 -0.30 17.81 3.39
C PRO A 90 -0.72 16.46 2.77
N VAL A 91 -0.31 15.34 3.38
CA VAL A 91 -0.67 14.01 2.88
C VAL A 91 -2.17 13.75 3.06
N MET A 92 -2.76 14.12 4.21
CA MET A 92 -4.22 14.01 4.43
C MET A 92 -5.02 14.79 3.39
N LYS A 93 -4.56 15.99 3.02
CA LYS A 93 -5.19 16.81 1.98
C LYS A 93 -5.13 16.13 0.60
N ILE A 94 -3.98 15.58 0.23
CA ILE A 94 -3.84 14.84 -1.04
C ILE A 94 -4.77 13.62 -1.08
N LEU A 95 -4.87 12.90 0.03
CA LEU A 95 -5.73 11.71 0.16
C LEU A 95 -7.22 12.03 0.26
N GLY A 96 -7.59 13.31 0.40
CA GLY A 96 -8.98 13.74 0.61
C GLY A 96 -9.55 13.31 1.98
N LEU A 97 -8.70 13.27 3.01
CA LEU A 97 -9.08 12.87 4.37
C LEU A 97 -9.39 14.05 5.30
N ASP A 98 -9.25 15.28 4.81
CA ASP A 98 -9.61 16.50 5.51
C ASP A 98 -11.14 16.67 5.64
N GLU A 99 -11.58 17.65 6.43
CA GLU A 99 -13.00 17.79 6.76
C GLU A 99 -13.90 18.14 5.57
N ALA A 100 -13.32 18.73 4.52
CA ALA A 100 -14.05 19.24 3.36
C ALA A 100 -14.04 18.25 2.17
N SER A 101 -13.33 17.13 2.27
CA SER A 101 -13.10 16.23 1.13
C SER A 101 -14.05 15.04 1.07
N ALA A 102 -14.37 14.63 -0.17
CA ALA A 102 -15.28 13.53 -0.46
C ALA A 102 -14.81 12.18 0.10
N ASN A 103 -13.49 11.89 0.13
CA ASN A 103 -12.97 10.61 0.60
C ASN A 103 -13.08 10.42 2.12
N LYS A 104 -13.37 11.48 2.91
CA LYS A 104 -13.52 11.38 4.37
C LYS A 104 -14.50 10.28 4.78
N THR A 105 -15.60 10.13 4.04
CA THR A 105 -16.68 9.17 4.34
C THR A 105 -17.12 8.30 3.15
N SER A 106 -16.68 8.59 1.92
CA SER A 106 -17.12 7.81 0.74
C SER A 106 -16.23 6.62 0.41
N ARG A 107 -14.95 6.65 0.83
CA ARG A 107 -13.96 5.62 0.48
C ARG A 107 -13.07 5.31 1.67
N PHE A 108 -12.71 4.04 1.84
CA PHE A 108 -11.60 3.62 2.68
C PHE A 108 -10.29 3.97 1.96
N VAL A 109 -9.30 4.51 2.68
CA VAL A 109 -8.01 4.93 2.11
C VAL A 109 -6.83 4.30 2.84
N TRP A 110 -5.93 3.68 2.09
CA TRP A 110 -4.63 3.22 2.55
C TRP A 110 -3.53 3.96 1.79
N CYS A 111 -2.47 4.32 2.49
CA CYS A 111 -1.31 4.96 1.89
C CYS A 111 -0.03 4.53 2.63
N GLY A 112 1.06 4.34 1.89
CA GLY A 112 2.36 4.05 2.46
C GLY A 112 3.46 4.00 1.40
N ALA A 113 4.67 3.65 1.83
CA ALA A 113 5.81 3.49 0.94
C ALA A 113 6.47 2.12 1.17
N VAL A 114 6.84 1.46 0.08
CA VAL A 114 7.57 0.18 0.09
C VAL A 114 8.93 0.35 -0.57
N ILE A 115 9.94 -0.39 -0.13
CA ILE A 115 11.26 -0.40 -0.77
C ILE A 115 11.10 -0.88 -2.22
N ALA A 116 11.59 -0.10 -3.18
CA ALA A 116 11.45 -0.39 -4.61
C ALA A 116 12.67 -1.10 -5.19
N ASP A 117 13.84 -0.87 -4.60
CA ASP A 117 15.10 -1.44 -5.07
C ASP A 117 15.33 -2.82 -4.46
N GLU A 118 16.05 -3.67 -5.19
CA GLU A 118 16.41 -5.03 -4.76
C GLU A 118 15.23 -6.00 -4.63
N ILE A 119 13.98 -5.51 -4.77
CA ILE A 119 12.75 -6.28 -4.63
C ILE A 119 11.90 -6.15 -5.91
N GLY A 120 11.60 -7.28 -6.53
CA GLY A 120 10.72 -7.34 -7.70
C GLY A 120 9.27 -6.91 -7.42
N THR A 121 8.45 -6.80 -8.47
CA THR A 121 7.02 -6.46 -8.38
C THR A 121 6.28 -7.28 -7.33
N ALA A 122 6.53 -8.58 -7.28
CA ALA A 122 5.87 -9.48 -6.35
C ALA A 122 6.28 -9.23 -4.89
N GLY A 123 7.56 -8.96 -4.62
CA GLY A 123 8.02 -8.59 -3.29
C GLY A 123 7.54 -7.20 -2.85
N GLN A 124 7.42 -6.23 -3.78
CA GLN A 124 6.80 -4.93 -3.48
C GLN A 124 5.32 -5.09 -3.12
N ALA A 125 4.58 -5.91 -3.85
CA ALA A 125 3.19 -6.23 -3.54
C ALA A 125 3.04 -6.95 -2.18
N TYR A 126 3.93 -7.89 -1.86
CA TYR A 126 3.94 -8.57 -0.56
C TYR A 126 4.19 -7.61 0.59
N HIS A 127 5.17 -6.71 0.45
CA HIS A 127 5.44 -5.67 1.43
C HIS A 127 4.22 -4.74 1.61
N ALA A 128 3.59 -4.32 0.51
CA ALA A 128 2.38 -3.50 0.55
C ALA A 128 1.22 -4.22 1.25
N MET A 129 1.04 -5.51 0.98
CA MET A 129 -0.01 -6.30 1.63
C MET A 129 0.18 -6.34 3.14
N ASN A 130 1.39 -6.63 3.61
CA ASN A 130 1.64 -6.83 5.04
C ASN A 130 1.72 -5.52 5.84
N GLU A 131 2.36 -4.50 5.28
CA GLU A 131 2.68 -3.28 6.05
C GLU A 131 1.70 -2.14 5.83
N ILE A 132 0.88 -2.21 4.78
CA ILE A 132 -0.06 -1.14 4.42
C ILE A 132 -1.49 -1.69 4.43
N LEU A 133 -1.80 -2.69 3.60
CA LEU A 133 -3.17 -3.14 3.35
C LEU A 133 -3.71 -4.12 4.39
N GLY A 134 -2.83 -4.80 5.12
CA GLY A 134 -3.15 -5.66 6.26
C GLY A 134 -3.44 -4.88 7.54
N LYS A 135 -3.30 -3.55 7.51
CA LYS A 135 -3.69 -2.63 8.58
C LYS A 135 -5.02 -1.96 8.24
N ASP A 136 -5.67 -1.40 9.26
CA ASP A 136 -6.87 -0.61 9.06
C ASP A 136 -6.60 0.58 8.13
N ALA A 137 -7.60 0.92 7.31
CA ALA A 137 -7.55 2.14 6.50
C ALA A 137 -7.39 3.37 7.41
N ALA A 138 -6.74 4.41 6.90
CA ALA A 138 -6.44 5.62 7.66
C ALA A 138 -7.69 6.35 8.19
N ASN A 139 -8.85 6.11 7.58
CA ASN A 139 -10.14 6.65 7.99
C ASN A 139 -11.13 5.60 8.49
N ALA A 140 -10.68 4.37 8.80
CA ALA A 140 -11.56 3.29 9.26
C ALA A 140 -12.39 3.68 10.50
N GLY A 141 -11.81 4.46 11.43
CA GLY A 141 -12.52 4.95 12.61
C GLY A 141 -13.68 5.92 12.33
N LYS A 142 -13.77 6.47 11.11
CA LYS A 142 -14.90 7.31 10.66
C LYS A 142 -15.98 6.51 9.89
N LEU A 143 -15.72 5.23 9.63
CA LEU A 143 -16.50 4.35 8.77
C LEU A 143 -16.93 3.08 9.53
N THR A 144 -17.30 3.23 10.79
CA THR A 144 -17.54 2.10 11.71
C THR A 144 -18.76 1.26 11.32
N ASP A 145 -19.72 1.81 10.58
CA ASP A 145 -20.91 1.14 10.03
C ASP A 145 -20.70 0.62 8.59
N LYS A 146 -19.56 0.94 7.95
CA LYS A 146 -19.24 0.56 6.58
C LYS A 146 -18.12 -0.48 6.50
N LYS A 147 -17.99 -1.11 5.34
CA LYS A 147 -16.83 -1.93 4.96
C LYS A 147 -16.32 -1.51 3.58
N PRO A 148 -15.05 -1.77 3.25
CA PRO A 148 -14.54 -1.49 1.91
C PRO A 148 -15.20 -2.42 0.88
N ALA A 149 -15.50 -1.88 -0.30
CA ALA A 149 -15.96 -2.65 -1.44
C ALA A 149 -14.89 -3.66 -1.92
N ASN A 150 -15.37 -4.70 -2.61
CA ASN A 150 -14.50 -5.75 -3.13
C ASN A 150 -13.61 -5.27 -4.28
N ILE A 151 -13.91 -4.13 -4.91
CA ILE A 151 -13.01 -3.50 -5.88
C ILE A 151 -12.21 -2.42 -5.17
N ARG A 152 -10.88 -2.54 -5.23
CA ARG A 152 -9.94 -1.56 -4.70
C ARG A 152 -9.15 -0.95 -5.83
N HIS A 153 -9.06 0.37 -5.88
CA HIS A 153 -8.25 1.09 -6.86
C HIS A 153 -6.87 1.35 -6.29
N ILE A 154 -5.83 1.19 -7.10
CA ILE A 154 -4.44 1.38 -6.70
C ILE A 154 -3.71 2.30 -7.68
N GLY A 155 -2.87 3.16 -7.12
CA GLY A 155 -1.90 3.94 -7.86
C GLY A 155 -0.57 4.00 -7.14
N THR A 156 0.50 4.09 -7.93
CA THR A 156 1.85 4.10 -7.39
C THR A 156 2.73 5.16 -8.05
N ALA A 157 3.76 5.58 -7.32
CA ALA A 157 4.79 6.48 -7.83
C ALA A 157 6.15 6.11 -7.23
N LEU A 158 7.22 6.36 -7.96
CA LEU A 158 8.57 6.27 -7.41
C LEU A 158 8.95 7.59 -6.73
N GLY A 159 9.71 7.48 -5.66
CA GLY A 159 10.44 8.60 -5.08
C GLY A 159 11.49 8.10 -4.10
N THR A 160 11.87 8.93 -3.14
CA THR A 160 12.95 8.61 -2.20
C THR A 160 12.59 8.99 -0.77
N LEU A 161 13.07 8.17 0.17
CA LEU A 161 12.99 8.42 1.60
C LEU A 161 14.34 8.17 2.28
N THR A 162 14.61 8.87 3.36
CA THR A 162 15.75 8.63 4.23
C THR A 162 15.39 7.56 5.26
N ILE A 163 15.73 6.31 4.96
CA ILE A 163 15.49 5.17 5.85
C ILE A 163 16.82 4.84 6.55
N HIS A 164 16.84 4.95 7.88
CA HIS A 164 18.04 4.74 8.70
C HIS A 164 19.26 5.57 8.26
N GLY A 165 19.03 6.83 7.87
CA GLY A 165 20.09 7.75 7.43
C GLY A 165 20.58 7.51 5.99
N LYS A 166 19.98 6.57 5.25
CA LYS A 166 20.30 6.29 3.86
C LYS A 166 19.15 6.68 2.94
N GLN A 167 19.45 7.46 1.90
CA GLN A 167 18.49 7.73 0.83
C GLN A 167 18.16 6.41 0.11
N THR A 168 16.90 6.01 0.21
CA THR A 168 16.36 4.74 -0.27
C THR A 168 15.29 5.03 -1.30
N ARG A 169 15.36 4.36 -2.45
CA ARG A 169 14.31 4.45 -3.45
C ARG A 169 13.11 3.62 -3.01
N VAL A 170 11.96 4.29 -2.97
CA VAL A 170 10.70 3.71 -2.52
C VAL A 170 9.62 3.87 -3.57
N ARG A 171 8.61 3.01 -3.49
CA ARG A 171 7.37 3.12 -4.23
C ARG A 171 6.27 3.50 -3.26
N PHE A 172 5.66 4.63 -3.52
CA PHE A 172 4.45 5.08 -2.87
C PHE A 172 3.29 4.29 -3.39
N ILE A 173 2.40 3.90 -2.50
CA ILE A 173 1.21 3.15 -2.81
C ILE A 173 0.05 3.88 -2.16
N VAL A 174 -0.94 4.22 -2.98
CA VAL A 174 -2.25 4.69 -2.53
C VAL A 174 -3.27 3.68 -3.01
N VAL A 175 -4.11 3.23 -2.08
CA VAL A 175 -5.24 2.34 -2.38
C VAL A 175 -6.50 2.95 -1.82
N THR A 176 -7.58 2.91 -2.59
CA THR A 176 -8.89 3.26 -2.09
C THR A 176 -9.92 2.18 -2.42
N ALA A 177 -10.99 2.13 -1.64
CA ALA A 177 -12.13 1.27 -1.89
C ALA A 177 -13.40 2.01 -1.49
N GLU A 178 -14.49 1.89 -2.26
CA GLU A 178 -15.76 2.50 -1.89
C GLU A 178 -16.24 1.99 -0.53
N ALA A 179 -16.84 2.88 0.28
CA ALA A 179 -17.46 2.51 1.54
C ALA A 179 -18.87 1.99 1.27
N VAL A 180 -19.11 0.71 1.57
CA VAL A 180 -20.41 0.05 1.40
C VAL A 180 -20.97 -0.40 2.75
N ASP A 181 -22.29 -0.52 2.84
CA ASP A 181 -22.93 -0.97 4.08
C ASP A 181 -22.48 -2.37 4.48
N LYS A 182 -22.30 -2.57 5.78
CA LYS A 182 -22.16 -3.91 6.36
C LYS A 182 -23.52 -4.59 6.25
N LYS A 183 -23.65 -5.52 5.29
CA LYS A 183 -24.77 -6.46 5.25
C LYS A 183 -24.70 -7.46 6.39
#